data_AF-A0A7L0ZWT9-F1
#
_entry.id   AF-A0A7L0ZWT9-F1
#
_cell.length_a   1.000
_cell.length_b   1.000
_cell.length_c   1.000
_cell.angle_alpha   90.00
_cell.angle_beta   90.00
_cell.angle_gamma   90.00
#
_symmetry.space_group_name_H-M   'P 1'
#
loop_
_entity.id
_entity.type
_entity.pdbx_description
1 polymer ?
#
loop_
_entity_poly.entity_id
_entity_poly.type
_entity_poly.pdbx_seq_one_letter_code
_entity_poly.pdbx_strand_id
1 'polypeptide(L)'
;VSWRSLAATAVLGGGLLVGMKAVKRRKEEELKNERNRGIGKPLLGGPFSLVSHEGQPRTSKDYMGQWVLIYFGFTHCPDVCPDELEKMIAVVDEIEQIPSLPNLTPLFITIDPERDNQEAIAKYVKEFSPKLVGLTGTRAQIDQVAKAYRVYYSEGPKDEDNDYIV
;
A
#
# COMPACT_ATOMS: atom_id res chain seq x y z
N VAL A 1 52.30 36.10 -8.75
CA VAL A 1 51.09 35.99 -7.89
C VAL A 1 51.50 36.28 -6.46
N SER A 2 50.89 37.24 -5.77
CA SER A 2 51.22 37.53 -4.37
C SER A 2 50.37 36.67 -3.42
N TRP A 3 50.92 36.31 -2.27
CA TRP A 3 50.19 35.56 -1.22
C TRP A 3 48.90 36.27 -0.79
N ARG A 4 48.91 37.61 -0.81
CA ARG A 4 47.76 38.46 -0.47
C ARG A 4 46.61 38.29 -1.48
N SER A 5 46.94 38.20 -2.77
CA SER A 5 45.96 37.98 -3.83
C SER A 5 45.32 36.60 -3.73
N LEU A 6 46.11 35.58 -3.39
CA LEU A 6 45.64 34.20 -3.19
C LEU A 6 44.69 34.08 -2.01
N ALA A 7 45.02 34.71 -0.88
CA ALA A 7 44.16 34.75 0.31
C ALA A 7 42.83 35.46 0.03
N ALA A 8 42.84 36.59 -0.69
CA ALA A 8 41.63 37.32 -1.04
C ALA A 8 40.68 36.50 -1.93
N THR A 9 41.22 35.81 -2.95
CA THR A 9 40.42 34.94 -3.83
C THR A 9 39.83 33.75 -3.07
N ALA A 10 40.60 33.14 -2.14
CA ALA A 10 40.10 32.03 -1.33
C ALA A 10 38.95 32.44 -0.40
N VAL A 11 39.02 33.62 0.21
CA VAL A 11 37.95 34.16 1.07
C VAL A 11 36.69 34.45 0.26
N LEU A 12 36.82 35.11 -0.90
CA LEU A 12 35.68 35.41 -1.77
C LEU A 12 35.04 34.13 -2.34
N GLY A 13 35.85 33.19 -2.81
CA GLY A 13 35.37 31.90 -3.32
C GLY A 13 34.72 31.05 -2.23
N GLY A 14 35.31 30.99 -1.03
CA GLY A 14 34.74 30.30 0.12
C GLY A 14 33.40 30.92 0.57
N GLY A 15 33.33 32.25 0.65
CA GLY A 15 32.10 32.97 0.96
C GLY A 15 30.99 32.72 -0.06
N LEU A 16 31.32 32.75 -1.36
CA LEU A 16 30.39 32.42 -2.43
C LEU A 16 29.87 30.98 -2.32
N LEU A 17 30.77 30.00 -2.10
CA LEU A 17 30.40 28.59 -1.95
C LEU A 17 29.50 28.35 -0.73
N VAL A 18 29.79 28.97 0.41
CA VAL A 18 28.95 28.89 1.62
C VAL A 18 27.57 29.51 1.34
N GLY A 19 27.53 30.68 0.70
CA GLY A 19 26.29 31.33 0.28
C GLY A 19 25.45 30.45 -0.65
N MET A 20 26.06 29.89 -1.70
CA MET A 20 25.39 28.99 -2.64
C MET A 20 24.87 27.72 -1.94
N LYS A 21 25.65 27.12 -1.03
CA LYS A 21 25.24 25.93 -0.28
C LYS A 21 24.07 26.22 0.67
N ALA A 22 24.04 27.40 1.30
CA ALA A 22 22.94 27.84 2.14
C ALA A 22 21.65 28.07 1.32
N VAL A 23 21.75 28.73 0.17
CA VAL A 23 20.61 28.93 -0.74
C VAL A 23 20.08 27.59 -1.25
N LYS A 24 20.98 26.68 -1.66
CA LYS A 24 20.60 25.34 -2.12
C LYS A 24 19.85 24.56 -1.03
N ARG A 25 20.36 24.56 0.21
CA ARG A 25 19.70 23.89 1.35
C ARG A 25 18.29 24.44 1.61
N ARG A 26 18.13 25.77 1.61
CA ARG A 26 16.80 26.40 1.80
C ARG A 26 15.82 25.94 0.73
N LYS A 27 16.25 25.94 -0.53
CA LYS A 27 15.41 25.48 -1.65
C LYS A 27 15.07 23.99 -1.57
N GLU A 28 16.01 23.15 -1.14
CA GLU A 28 15.78 21.71 -0.91
C GLU A 28 14.78 21.47 0.24
N GLU A 29 14.85 22.27 1.32
CA GLU A 29 13.90 22.23 2.44
C GLU A 29 12.50 22.72 2.04
N GLU A 30 12.42 23.82 1.28
CA GLU A 30 11.16 24.32 0.73
C GLU A 30 10.49 23.29 -0.17
N LEU A 31 11.22 22.71 -1.13
CA LEU A 31 10.73 21.62 -1.98
C LEU A 31 10.30 20.40 -1.17
N LYS A 32 11.02 20.05 -0.10
CA LYS A 32 10.64 18.95 0.79
C LYS A 32 9.32 19.26 1.52
N ASN A 33 9.16 20.48 2.01
CA ASN A 33 7.94 20.92 2.68
C ASN A 33 6.75 20.99 1.71
N GLU A 34 6.95 21.44 0.47
CA GLU A 34 5.92 21.44 -0.56
C GLU A 34 5.49 20.02 -0.95
N ARG A 35 6.44 19.10 -1.16
CA ARG A 35 6.13 17.68 -1.40
C ARG A 35 5.38 17.05 -0.22
N ASN A 36 5.68 17.49 1.00
CA ASN A 36 5.03 17.01 2.22
C ASN A 36 3.76 17.81 2.59
N ARG A 37 3.37 18.80 1.77
CA ARG A 37 2.17 19.60 2.00
C ARG A 37 0.94 18.74 1.67
N GLY A 38 0.43 18.02 2.67
CA GLY A 38 -0.73 17.15 2.51
C GLY A 38 -2.00 17.91 2.14
N ILE A 39 -2.75 17.38 1.16
CA ILE A 39 -4.02 17.93 0.65
C ILE A 39 -5.20 17.53 1.59
N GLY A 40 -4.97 17.59 2.90
CA GLY A 40 -5.86 17.02 3.92
C GLY A 40 -5.66 15.50 4.10
N LYS A 41 -6.16 14.96 5.22
CA LYS A 41 -6.16 13.51 5.46
C LYS A 41 -7.43 12.93 4.86
N PRO A 42 -7.36 12.09 3.82
CA PRO A 42 -8.55 11.37 3.39
C PRO A 42 -9.01 10.48 4.55
N LEU A 43 -10.30 10.49 4.85
CA LEU A 43 -10.91 9.57 5.83
C LEU A 43 -11.03 8.17 5.18
N LEU A 44 -9.89 7.59 4.85
CA LEU A 44 -9.76 6.22 4.36
C LEU A 44 -9.49 5.29 5.53
N GLY A 45 -10.22 4.17 5.55
CA GLY A 45 -10.13 3.17 6.60
C GLY A 45 -11.23 3.30 7.64
N GLY A 46 -11.43 2.20 8.35
CA GLY A 46 -12.44 2.06 9.39
C GLY A 46 -12.36 0.67 10.01
N PRO A 47 -13.08 0.44 11.11
CA PRO A 47 -13.08 -0.86 11.74
C PRO A 47 -13.71 -1.90 10.81
N PHE A 48 -12.98 -3.00 10.60
CA PHE A 48 -13.51 -4.20 9.97
C PHE A 48 -13.38 -5.38 10.94
N SER A 49 -14.26 -6.35 10.74
CA SER A 49 -14.25 -7.66 11.40
C SER A 49 -14.59 -8.69 10.32
N LEU A 50 -13.58 -9.45 9.92
CA LEU A 50 -13.62 -10.43 8.84
C LEU A 50 -13.10 -11.78 9.36
N VAL A 51 -13.09 -12.77 8.48
CA VAL A 51 -12.57 -14.11 8.75
C VAL A 51 -11.37 -14.34 7.83
N SER A 52 -10.25 -14.80 8.40
CA SER A 52 -9.09 -15.17 7.59
C SER A 52 -9.34 -16.48 6.85
N HIS A 53 -8.55 -16.72 5.80
CA HIS A 53 -8.50 -17.98 5.09
C HIS A 53 -8.16 -19.19 5.99
N GLU A 54 -7.51 -18.96 7.14
CA GLU A 54 -7.26 -19.96 8.19
C GLU A 54 -8.46 -20.20 9.13
N GLY A 55 -9.58 -19.49 8.93
CA GLY A 55 -10.80 -19.60 9.72
C GLY A 55 -10.80 -18.80 11.02
N GLN A 56 -9.81 -17.92 11.21
CA GLN A 56 -9.70 -17.10 12.42
C GLN A 56 -10.40 -15.76 12.22
N PRO A 57 -11.19 -15.27 13.20
CA PRO A 57 -11.72 -13.92 13.14
C PRO A 57 -10.55 -12.92 13.21
N ARG A 58 -10.55 -11.95 12.29
CA ARG A 58 -9.54 -10.89 12.19
C ARG A 58 -10.21 -9.53 12.13
N THR A 59 -9.63 -8.58 12.83
CA THR A 59 -10.12 -7.21 12.94
C THR A 59 -9.04 -6.22 12.53
N SER A 60 -9.46 -5.00 12.21
CA SER A 60 -8.52 -3.89 11.96
C SER A 60 -7.50 -3.65 13.09
N LYS A 61 -7.81 -4.05 14.33
CA LYS A 61 -6.93 -3.85 15.49
C LYS A 61 -5.73 -4.80 15.48
N ASP A 62 -5.90 -5.99 14.90
CA ASP A 62 -4.85 -7.00 14.82
C ASP A 62 -3.70 -6.55 13.91
N TYR A 63 -3.98 -5.57 13.04
CA TYR A 63 -3.04 -4.99 12.09
C TYR A 63 -2.55 -3.59 12.48
N MET A 64 -2.83 -3.13 13.70
CA MET A 64 -2.31 -1.84 14.17
C MET A 64 -0.83 -1.94 14.52
N GLY A 65 -0.04 -0.93 14.12
CA GLY A 65 1.39 -0.84 14.44
C GLY A 65 2.32 -1.63 13.51
N GLN A 66 1.78 -2.36 12.53
CA GLN A 66 2.54 -2.98 11.44
C GLN A 66 2.25 -2.26 10.12
N TRP A 67 3.14 -2.43 9.14
CA TRP A 67 2.85 -1.97 7.79
C TRP A 67 1.94 -2.97 7.11
N VAL A 68 0.88 -2.49 6.48
CA VAL A 68 -0.16 -3.32 5.89
C VAL A 68 -0.41 -2.84 4.48
N LEU A 69 -0.36 -3.75 3.52
CA LEU A 69 -0.70 -3.47 2.14
C LEU A 69 -2.01 -4.19 1.81
N ILE A 70 -3.10 -3.42 1.70
CA ILE A 70 -4.44 -3.96 1.47
C ILE A 70 -4.75 -3.91 -0.02
N TYR A 71 -5.18 -5.05 -0.57
CA TYR A 71 -5.75 -5.18 -1.89
C TYR A 71 -7.18 -5.71 -1.81
N PHE A 72 -8.08 -5.07 -2.55
CA PHE A 72 -9.45 -5.50 -2.71
C PHE A 72 -9.60 -6.16 -4.08
N GLY A 73 -10.07 -7.40 -4.11
CA GLY A 73 -10.22 -8.16 -5.35
C GLY A 73 -11.14 -9.36 -5.16
N PHE A 74 -11.16 -10.29 -6.10
CA PHE A 74 -11.94 -11.52 -6.00
C PHE A 74 -11.20 -12.65 -6.73
N THR A 75 -11.46 -13.91 -6.36
CA THR A 75 -10.66 -15.05 -6.86
C THR A 75 -10.90 -15.36 -8.34
N HIS A 76 -12.06 -14.99 -8.87
CA HIS A 76 -12.47 -15.25 -10.26
C HIS A 76 -12.08 -14.12 -11.24
N CYS A 77 -11.21 -13.21 -10.81
CA CYS A 77 -10.76 -12.08 -11.60
C CYS A 77 -9.79 -12.55 -12.69
N PRO A 78 -10.14 -12.42 -13.99
CA PRO A 78 -9.49 -13.18 -15.05
C PRO A 78 -8.03 -12.77 -15.31
N ASP A 79 -7.70 -11.48 -15.15
CA ASP A 79 -6.39 -10.96 -15.54
C ASP A 79 -5.73 -10.05 -14.48
N VAL A 80 -6.45 -9.02 -14.02
CA VAL A 80 -5.82 -7.93 -13.23
C VAL A 80 -5.41 -8.38 -11.83
N CYS A 81 -6.19 -9.23 -11.17
CA CYS A 81 -5.94 -9.58 -9.77
C CYS A 81 -4.71 -10.48 -9.59
N PRO A 82 -4.51 -11.53 -10.41
CA PRO A 82 -3.26 -12.28 -10.39
C PRO A 82 -2.02 -11.39 -10.62
N ASP A 83 -2.06 -10.53 -11.65
CA ASP A 83 -0.96 -9.63 -11.99
C ASP A 83 -0.60 -8.66 -10.83
N GLU A 84 -1.61 -8.09 -10.18
CA GLU A 84 -1.39 -7.16 -9.07
C GLU A 84 -0.93 -7.87 -7.79
N LEU A 85 -1.38 -9.10 -7.55
CA LEU A 85 -0.92 -9.91 -6.42
C LEU A 85 0.54 -10.33 -6.60
N GLU A 86 0.97 -10.74 -7.79
CA GLU A 86 2.38 -11.05 -8.06
C GLU A 86 3.29 -9.84 -7.80
N LYS A 87 2.89 -8.65 -8.29
CA LYS A 87 3.63 -7.40 -8.02
C LYS A 87 3.65 -7.07 -6.54
N MET A 88 2.52 -7.26 -5.85
CA MET A 88 2.43 -7.04 -4.40
C MET A 88 3.43 -7.91 -3.64
N ILE A 89 3.49 -9.21 -3.95
CA ILE A 89 4.41 -10.13 -3.29
C ILE A 89 5.86 -9.77 -3.58
N ALA A 90 6.19 -9.41 -4.82
CA ALA A 90 7.54 -8.95 -5.17
C ALA A 90 7.97 -7.74 -4.33
N VAL A 91 7.08 -6.75 -4.15
CA VAL A 91 7.34 -5.57 -3.30
C VAL A 91 7.50 -5.95 -1.82
N VAL A 92 6.70 -6.88 -1.31
CA VAL A 92 6.82 -7.38 0.06
C VAL A 92 8.19 -8.03 0.28
N ASP A 93 8.63 -8.87 -0.65
CA ASP A 93 9.93 -9.54 -0.57
C ASP A 93 11.11 -8.58 -0.71
N GLU A 94 10.99 -7.54 -1.55
CA GLU A 94 12.00 -6.47 -1.63
C GLU A 94 12.10 -5.67 -0.33
N ILE A 95 10.98 -5.33 0.30
CA ILE A 95 10.96 -4.58 1.57
C ILE A 95 11.56 -5.41 2.70
N GLU A 96 11.28 -6.71 2.75
CA GLU A 96 11.83 -7.61 3.77
C GLU A 96 13.37 -7.69 3.71
N GLN A 97 13.97 -7.53 2.52
CA GLN A 97 15.42 -7.50 2.36
C GLN A 97 16.08 -6.22 2.90
N ILE A 98 15.30 -5.19 3.28
CA ILE A 98 15.79 -3.91 3.78
C ILE A 98 15.72 -3.90 5.31
N PRO A 99 16.84 -4.08 6.04
CA PRO A 99 16.81 -4.29 7.51
C PRO A 99 16.31 -3.09 8.31
N SER A 100 16.28 -1.89 7.71
CA SER A 100 15.80 -0.67 8.37
C SER A 100 14.28 -0.50 8.31
N LEU A 101 13.58 -1.29 7.50
CA LEU A 101 12.14 -1.16 7.31
C LEU A 101 11.37 -2.18 8.18
N PRO A 102 10.18 -1.82 8.68
CA PRO A 102 9.28 -2.78 9.31
C PRO A 102 8.78 -3.82 8.30
N ASN A 103 8.38 -4.99 8.81
CA ASN A 103 7.73 -6.01 7.99
C ASN A 103 6.42 -5.47 7.37
N LEU A 104 6.22 -5.75 6.09
CA LEU A 104 5.00 -5.43 5.36
C LEU A 104 4.10 -6.66 5.27
N THR A 105 2.90 -6.56 5.84
CA THR A 105 1.88 -7.62 5.79
C THR A 105 0.95 -7.39 4.59
N PRO A 106 0.97 -8.25 3.55
CA PRO A 106 0.01 -8.17 2.46
C PRO A 106 -1.34 -8.78 2.87
N LEU A 107 -2.42 -8.01 2.68
CA LEU A 107 -3.81 -8.41 2.91
C LEU A 107 -4.60 -8.41 1.62
N PHE A 108 -5.22 -9.55 1.31
CA PHE A 108 -6.22 -9.68 0.26
C PHE A 108 -7.62 -9.67 0.91
N ILE A 109 -8.48 -8.73 0.55
CA ILE A 109 -9.88 -8.67 1.00
C ILE A 109 -10.77 -8.95 -0.20
N THR A 110 -11.60 -10.00 -0.13
CA THR A 110 -12.56 -10.25 -1.20
C THR A 110 -13.65 -9.19 -1.25
N ILE A 111 -14.07 -8.79 -2.45
CA ILE A 111 -15.28 -8.01 -2.72
C ILE A 111 -16.47 -8.87 -3.14
N ASP A 112 -16.27 -10.18 -3.28
CA ASP A 112 -17.26 -11.13 -3.79
C ASP A 112 -17.47 -12.34 -2.86
N PRO A 113 -18.04 -12.13 -1.67
CA PRO A 113 -18.17 -13.15 -0.64
C PRO A 113 -19.12 -14.31 -1.01
N GLU A 114 -19.89 -14.19 -2.09
CA GLU A 114 -20.81 -15.24 -2.54
C GLU A 114 -20.07 -16.38 -3.24
N ARG A 115 -19.02 -16.05 -4.02
CA ARG A 115 -18.14 -17.04 -4.67
C ARG A 115 -16.88 -17.31 -3.85
N ASP A 116 -16.38 -16.29 -3.14
CA ASP A 116 -15.12 -16.35 -2.40
C ASP A 116 -15.30 -16.79 -0.95
N ASN A 117 -15.65 -18.06 -0.77
CA ASN A 117 -15.68 -18.67 0.56
C ASN A 117 -14.26 -18.85 1.13
N GLN A 118 -14.17 -19.19 2.42
CA GLN A 118 -12.90 -19.34 3.13
C GLN A 118 -11.93 -20.30 2.42
N GLU A 119 -12.44 -21.43 1.91
CA GLU A 119 -11.66 -22.49 1.30
C GLU A 119 -11.13 -22.07 -0.09
N ALA A 120 -11.93 -21.36 -0.87
CA ALA A 120 -11.54 -20.78 -2.15
C ALA A 120 -10.42 -19.76 -1.96
N ILE A 121 -10.59 -18.84 -1.00
CA ILE A 121 -9.58 -17.84 -0.66
C ILE A 121 -8.30 -18.50 -0.16
N ALA A 122 -8.39 -19.54 0.67
CA ALA A 122 -7.22 -20.27 1.19
C ALA A 122 -6.41 -20.94 0.07
N LYS A 123 -7.07 -21.49 -0.95
CA LYS A 123 -6.39 -22.02 -2.14
C LYS A 123 -5.73 -20.90 -2.93
N TYR A 124 -6.48 -19.84 -3.22
CA TYR A 124 -6.02 -18.72 -4.02
C TYR A 124 -4.79 -18.03 -3.43
N VAL A 125 -4.83 -17.62 -2.15
CA VAL A 125 -3.68 -16.90 -1.55
C VAL A 125 -2.42 -17.76 -1.43
N LYS A 126 -2.59 -19.08 -1.28
CA LYS A 126 -1.48 -20.04 -1.17
C LYS A 126 -0.73 -20.21 -2.49
N GLU A 127 -1.36 -19.94 -3.64
CA GLU A 127 -0.73 -19.98 -4.95
C GLU A 127 0.29 -18.84 -5.13
N PHE A 128 0.06 -17.69 -4.49
CA PHE A 128 0.95 -16.53 -4.60
C PHE A 128 2.06 -16.53 -3.54
N SER A 129 1.71 -16.59 -2.26
CA SER A 129 2.70 -16.53 -1.18
C SER A 129 2.14 -17.01 0.16
N PRO A 130 2.90 -17.74 0.98
CA PRO A 130 2.50 -18.08 2.34
C PRO A 130 2.38 -16.86 3.26
N LYS A 131 2.91 -15.69 2.86
CA LYS A 131 2.79 -14.43 3.61
C LYS A 131 1.47 -13.71 3.35
N LEU A 132 0.75 -14.06 2.28
CA LEU A 132 -0.48 -13.41 1.85
C LEU A 132 -1.65 -13.82 2.74
N VAL A 133 -2.22 -12.85 3.44
CA VAL A 133 -3.38 -13.10 4.30
C VAL A 133 -4.67 -12.76 3.55
N GLY A 134 -5.40 -13.80 3.15
CA GLY A 134 -6.75 -13.65 2.61
C GLY A 134 -7.81 -13.46 3.70
N LEU A 135 -8.71 -12.50 3.50
CA LEU A 135 -9.85 -12.18 4.35
C LEU A 135 -11.16 -12.25 3.56
N THR A 136 -12.16 -12.90 4.13
CA THR A 136 -13.54 -12.99 3.62
C THR A 136 -14.54 -12.75 4.76
N GLY A 137 -15.83 -12.73 4.45
CA GLY A 137 -16.88 -12.50 5.42
C GLY A 137 -18.27 -12.56 4.80
N THR A 138 -19.27 -12.17 5.56
CA THR A 138 -20.63 -11.98 5.04
C THR A 138 -20.71 -10.76 4.13
N ARG A 139 -21.69 -10.73 3.22
CA ARG A 139 -21.95 -9.58 2.35
C ARG A 139 -21.98 -8.25 3.09
N ALA A 140 -22.67 -8.19 4.23
CA ALA A 140 -22.74 -6.98 5.05
C ALA A 140 -21.37 -6.54 5.61
N GLN A 141 -20.49 -7.49 5.97
CA GLN A 141 -19.13 -7.18 6.43
C GLN A 141 -18.26 -6.66 5.29
N ILE A 142 -18.40 -7.24 4.09
CA ILE A 142 -17.69 -6.78 2.88
C ILE A 142 -18.18 -5.39 2.45
N ASP A 143 -19.49 -5.15 2.40
CA ASP A 143 -20.06 -3.84 2.08
C ASP A 143 -19.55 -2.76 3.07
N GLN A 144 -19.46 -3.11 4.37
CA GLN A 144 -18.96 -2.21 5.39
C GLN A 144 -17.48 -1.86 5.20
N VAL A 145 -16.62 -2.85 4.96
CA VAL A 145 -15.18 -2.60 4.77
C VAL A 145 -14.92 -1.86 3.46
N ALA A 146 -15.57 -2.25 2.36
CA ALA A 146 -15.45 -1.56 1.08
C ALA A 146 -15.85 -0.08 1.22
N LYS A 147 -16.97 0.22 1.90
CA LYS A 147 -17.39 1.60 2.17
C LYS A 147 -16.40 2.37 3.03
N ALA A 148 -15.81 1.74 4.04
CA ALA A 148 -14.82 2.36 4.91
C ALA A 148 -13.52 2.72 4.17
N TYR A 149 -13.12 1.90 3.20
CA TYR A 149 -11.96 2.12 2.34
C TYR A 149 -12.30 2.83 1.02
N ARG A 150 -13.56 3.25 0.83
CA ARG A 150 -14.07 3.92 -0.39
C ARG A 150 -13.86 3.11 -1.66
N VAL A 151 -13.90 1.79 -1.54
CA VAL A 151 -13.85 0.84 -2.65
C VAL A 151 -15.24 0.72 -3.25
N TYR A 152 -15.31 0.83 -4.58
CA TYR A 152 -16.52 0.59 -5.35
C TYR A 152 -16.41 -0.79 -6.00
N TYR A 153 -17.52 -1.52 -5.99
CA TYR A 153 -17.70 -2.76 -6.73
C TYR A 153 -19.17 -2.88 -7.14
N SER A 154 -19.43 -3.57 -8.24
CA SER A 154 -20.77 -3.80 -8.72
C SER A 154 -20.84 -5.15 -9.41
N GLU A 155 -21.83 -5.95 -9.06
CA GLU A 155 -22.14 -7.14 -9.84
C GLU A 155 -22.66 -6.71 -11.21
N GLY A 156 -22.06 -7.26 -12.26
CA GLY A 156 -22.53 -7.17 -13.63
C GLY A 156 -23.80 -7.98 -13.84
N PRO A 157 -24.45 -7.83 -15.01
CA PRO A 157 -25.59 -8.67 -15.36
C PRO A 157 -25.17 -10.14 -15.37
N LYS A 158 -26.00 -11.00 -14.76
CA LYS A 158 -25.80 -12.44 -14.76
C LYS A 158 -25.97 -12.99 -16.18
N ASP A 159 -25.08 -13.88 -16.60
CA ASP A 159 -25.20 -14.61 -17.86
C ASP A 159 -26.18 -15.81 -17.76
N GLU A 160 -26.29 -16.60 -18.83
CA GLU A 160 -27.19 -17.76 -18.89
C GLU A 160 -26.84 -18.85 -17.86
N ASP A 161 -25.59 -18.87 -17.37
CA ASP A 161 -25.08 -19.81 -16.36
C ASP A 161 -25.11 -19.23 -14.93
N ASN A 162 -25.76 -18.07 -14.74
CA ASN A 162 -25.76 -17.27 -13.50
C ASN A 162 -24.39 -16.72 -13.07
N ASP A 163 -23.40 -16.69 -13.96
CA ASP A 163 -22.10 -16.08 -13.66
C ASP A 163 -22.15 -14.56 -13.87
N TYR A 164 -21.30 -13.82 -13.14
CA TYR A 164 -21.24 -12.37 -13.21
C TYR A 164 -19.81 -11.84 -13.05
N ILE A 165 -19.52 -10.74 -13.73
CA ILE A 165 -18.30 -9.97 -13.52
C ILE A 165 -18.52 -8.98 -12.36
N VAL A 166 -17.46 -8.65 -11.62
CA VAL A 166 -17.47 -7.68 -10.51
C VAL A 166 -16.57 -6.49 -10.83
#